data_AF-V5IF61-F1
#
_entry.id   AF-V5IF61-F1
#
_cell.length_a   1.000
_cell.length_b   1.000
_cell.length_c   1.000
_cell.angle_alpha   90.00
_cell.angle_beta   90.00
_cell.angle_gamma   90.00
#
_symmetry.space_group_name_H-M   'P 1'
#
loop_
_entity.id
_entity.type
_entity.pdbx_description
1 polymer ?
#
loop_
_entity_poly.entity_id
_entity_poly.type
_entity_poly.pdbx_seq_one_letter_code
_entity_poly.pdbx_strand_id
1 'polypeptide(L)'
;CNATNCKRPNCMCEGTNPPVENMPQFVMLTFDDAVTQENMKFYQELLENPKRKNKESGCRIAATFFASGDYLDYPSVNELYRMGNEIALHSISYNTEPSGSYWNGLDTEGWEREFVDERLMVA
;
A
#
# COMPACT_ATOMS: atom_id res chain seq x y z
N CYS A 1 -14.21 12.50 -18.46
CA CYS A 1 -15.16 11.57 -17.80
C CYS A 1 -16.55 11.77 -18.38
N ASN A 2 -17.31 10.68 -18.61
CA ASN A 2 -18.74 10.75 -18.92
C ASN A 2 -19.55 10.30 -17.70
N ALA A 3 -20.19 11.24 -17.00
CA ALA A 3 -20.94 10.97 -15.78
C ALA A 3 -22.21 10.12 -15.99
N THR A 4 -22.69 9.98 -17.24
CA THR A 4 -23.81 9.09 -17.58
C THR A 4 -23.37 7.63 -17.56
N ASN A 5 -22.15 7.34 -18.01
CA ASN A 5 -21.62 5.98 -18.11
C ASN A 5 -20.79 5.58 -16.88
N CYS A 6 -20.11 6.54 -16.24
CA CYS A 6 -19.31 6.30 -15.05
C CYS A 6 -20.19 6.34 -13.79
N LYS A 7 -20.54 5.15 -13.28
CA LYS A 7 -21.38 4.99 -12.09
C LYS A 7 -20.66 4.13 -11.03
N ARG A 8 -20.87 4.50 -9.77
CA ARG A 8 -20.40 3.75 -8.61
C ARG A 8 -21.08 2.37 -8.52
N PRO A 9 -20.45 1.36 -7.88
CA PRO A 9 -19.15 1.42 -7.19
C PRO A 9 -17.94 1.28 -8.12
N ASN A 10 -18.15 0.87 -9.38
CA ASN A 10 -17.08 0.46 -10.28
C ASN A 10 -16.39 1.64 -11.01
N CYS A 11 -16.99 2.82 -10.99
CA CYS A 11 -16.42 4.00 -11.62
C CYS A 11 -16.77 5.26 -10.81
N MET A 12 -15.76 6.08 -10.55
CA MET A 12 -15.89 7.41 -9.98
C MET A 12 -15.03 8.36 -10.81
N CYS A 13 -15.60 9.48 -11.21
CA CYS A 13 -14.83 10.51 -11.90
C CYS A 13 -14.03 11.33 -10.89
N GLU A 14 -12.82 11.73 -11.29
CA GLU A 14 -12.03 12.69 -10.54
C GLU A 14 -12.85 13.96 -10.27
N GLY A 15 -12.77 14.45 -9.04
CA GLY A 15 -13.43 15.67 -8.61
C GLY A 15 -13.08 15.99 -7.17
N THR A 16 -13.21 17.27 -6.82
CA THR A 16 -12.98 17.77 -5.46
C THR A 16 -14.23 17.72 -4.58
N ASN A 17 -15.39 17.43 -5.20
CA ASN A 17 -16.65 17.34 -4.47
C ASN A 17 -16.67 16.08 -3.61
N PRO A 18 -17.09 16.19 -2.34
CA PRO A 18 -17.11 15.05 -1.46
C PRO A 18 -18.09 13.98 -1.98
N PRO A 19 -17.69 12.70 -2.07
CA PRO A 19 -18.56 11.62 -2.51
C PRO A 19 -19.81 11.37 -1.67
N VAL A 20 -19.85 11.89 -0.43
CA VAL A 20 -20.94 11.80 0.56
C VAL A 20 -20.93 13.08 1.43
N GLU A 21 -22.09 13.51 1.95
CA GLU A 21 -22.20 14.76 2.72
C GLU A 21 -21.40 14.72 4.03
N ASN A 22 -21.62 13.70 4.87
CA ASN A 22 -20.95 13.54 6.17
C ASN A 22 -19.71 12.64 6.03
N MET A 23 -18.71 13.10 5.28
CA MET A 23 -17.52 12.29 4.99
C MET A 23 -16.64 12.08 6.24
N PRO A 24 -16.34 10.82 6.63
CA PRO A 24 -15.28 10.55 7.59
C PRO A 24 -13.93 10.95 7.02
N GLN A 25 -13.09 11.62 7.82
CA GLN A 25 -11.70 11.88 7.42
C GLN A 25 -10.90 10.58 7.47
N PHE A 26 -10.51 10.06 6.31
CA PHE A 26 -9.52 9.00 6.21
C PHE A 26 -8.11 9.57 6.30
N VAL A 27 -7.22 8.88 7.01
CA VAL A 27 -5.79 9.15 7.04
C VAL A 27 -5.09 7.83 6.70
N MET A 28 -4.31 7.84 5.63
CA MET A 28 -3.54 6.67 5.20
C MET A 28 -2.11 6.82 5.70
N LEU A 29 -1.70 5.96 6.65
CA LEU A 29 -0.29 5.81 6.98
C LEU A 29 0.29 4.79 6.02
N THR A 30 1.31 5.20 5.28
CA THR A 30 2.03 4.34 4.35
C THR A 30 3.49 4.23 4.75
N PHE A 31 4.08 3.06 4.50
CA PHE A 31 5.50 2.80 4.61
C PHE A 31 5.96 2.20 3.30
N ASP A 32 7.01 2.76 2.73
CA ASP A 32 7.58 2.32 1.46
C ASP A 32 8.86 1.50 1.75
N ASP A 33 9.25 0.72 0.75
CA ASP A 33 10.45 -0.13 0.69
C ASP A 33 10.38 -1.42 1.52
N ALA A 34 11.50 -2.13 1.57
CA ALA A 34 11.61 -3.46 2.14
C ALA A 34 11.25 -3.50 3.64
N VAL A 35 10.35 -4.40 4.00
CA VAL A 35 10.13 -4.79 5.39
C VAL A 35 11.27 -5.71 5.82
N THR A 36 11.96 -5.32 6.89
CA THR A 36 13.12 -6.05 7.43
C THR A 36 12.96 -6.28 8.92
N GLN A 37 13.76 -7.18 9.48
CA GLN A 37 13.78 -7.42 10.93
C GLN A 37 14.16 -6.17 11.76
N GLU A 38 14.81 -5.17 11.15
CA GLU A 38 15.16 -3.93 11.82
C GLU A 38 13.95 -3.00 11.97
N ASN A 39 13.22 -2.73 10.88
CA ASN A 39 12.08 -1.83 10.89
C ASN A 39 10.82 -2.45 11.52
N MET A 40 10.72 -3.79 11.56
CA MET A 40 9.61 -4.49 12.23
C MET A 40 9.44 -4.14 13.70
N LYS A 41 10.53 -3.88 14.43
CA LYS A 41 10.46 -3.48 15.85
C LYS A 41 9.65 -2.19 16.02
N PHE A 42 9.87 -1.24 15.11
CA PHE A 42 9.13 0.02 15.09
C PHE A 42 7.67 -0.22 14.67
N TYR A 43 7.41 -1.04 13.66
CA TYR A 43 6.04 -1.33 13.22
C TYR A 43 5.21 -2.03 14.30
N GLN A 44 5.79 -2.97 15.05
CA GLN A 44 5.14 -3.60 16.20
C GLN A 44 4.82 -2.57 17.29
N GLU A 45 5.79 -1.74 17.69
CA GLU A 45 5.54 -0.68 18.69
C GLU A 45 4.43 0.30 18.24
N LEU A 46 4.39 0.61 16.94
CA LEU A 46 3.38 1.48 16.38
C LEU A 46 1.99 0.83 16.36
N LEU A 47 1.88 -0.38 15.80
CA LEU A 47 0.61 -0.96 15.38
C LEU A 47 0.00 -1.92 16.41
N GLU A 48 0.79 -2.48 17.34
CA GLU A 48 0.27 -3.33 18.42
C GLU A 48 -0.29 -2.55 19.60
N ASN A 49 0.00 -1.26 19.70
CA ASN A 49 -0.43 -0.45 20.82
C ASN A 49 -1.97 -0.43 20.95
N PRO A 50 -2.55 -1.03 22.00
CA PRO A 50 -4.00 -1.22 22.12
C PRO A 50 -4.76 0.10 22.32
N LYS A 51 -4.06 1.20 22.63
CA LYS A 51 -4.65 2.53 22.78
C LYS A 51 -4.83 3.24 21.43
N ARG A 52 -4.12 2.81 20.38
CA ARG A 52 -4.24 3.40 19.04
C ARG A 52 -5.41 2.76 18.30
N LYS A 53 -6.59 3.36 18.50
CA LYS A 53 -7.84 2.92 17.90
C LYS A 53 -8.50 4.06 17.14
N ASN A 54 -9.18 3.72 16.05
CA ASN A 54 -10.08 4.65 15.39
C ASN A 54 -11.20 5.00 16.38
N LYS A 55 -11.43 6.30 16.60
CA LYS A 55 -12.34 6.81 17.65
C LYS A 55 -13.80 6.38 17.44
N GLU A 56 -14.23 6.30 16.17
CA GLU A 56 -15.61 6.01 15.82
C GLU A 56 -15.90 4.50 15.83
N SER A 57 -15.04 3.71 15.18
CA SER A 57 -15.25 2.25 15.07
C SER A 57 -14.72 1.45 16.26
N GLY A 58 -13.79 2.01 17.05
CA GLY A 58 -13.11 1.28 18.13
C GLY A 58 -12.14 0.19 17.65
N CYS A 59 -11.98 0.02 16.33
CA CYS A 59 -11.02 -0.89 15.72
C CYS A 59 -9.58 -0.38 15.93
N ARG A 60 -8.61 -1.30 15.93
CA ARG A 60 -7.18 -0.94 15.86
C ARG A 60 -6.91 -0.15 14.58
N ILE A 61 -5.96 0.79 14.62
CA ILE A 61 -5.45 1.41 13.40
C ILE A 61 -4.67 0.39 12.56
N ALA A 62 -4.59 0.63 11.26
CA ALA A 62 -3.79 -0.15 10.32
C ALA A 62 -2.99 0.81 9.43
N ALA A 63 -1.98 0.28 8.76
CA ALA A 63 -1.18 0.96 7.75
C ALA A 63 -1.18 0.17 6.44
N THR A 64 -0.72 0.81 5.37
CA THR A 64 -0.43 0.18 4.08
C THR A 64 1.08 0.14 3.87
N PHE A 65 1.63 -1.04 3.59
CA PHE A 65 3.05 -1.22 3.32
C PHE A 65 3.24 -1.43 1.82
N PHE A 66 3.86 -0.46 1.15
CA PHE A 66 4.36 -0.63 -0.21
C PHE A 66 5.71 -1.32 -0.13
N ALA A 67 5.69 -2.66 -0.07
CA ALA A 67 6.88 -3.47 0.09
C ALA A 67 7.61 -3.61 -1.24
N SER A 68 8.93 -3.41 -1.26
CA SER A 68 9.79 -3.75 -2.39
C SER A 68 10.47 -5.09 -2.19
N GLY A 69 10.81 -5.78 -3.28
CA GLY A 69 11.35 -7.15 -3.25
C GLY A 69 12.79 -7.28 -2.74
N ASP A 70 13.64 -6.28 -2.96
CA ASP A 70 15.05 -6.33 -2.53
C ASP A 70 15.16 -6.29 -0.99
N TYR A 71 15.93 -7.21 -0.40
CA TYR A 71 16.06 -7.39 1.06
C TYR A 71 14.77 -7.69 1.85
N LEU A 72 13.66 -8.02 1.19
CA LEU A 72 12.37 -8.25 1.85
C LEU A 72 12.37 -9.49 2.75
N ASP A 73 11.93 -9.33 4.00
CA ASP A 73 11.71 -10.43 4.94
C ASP A 73 10.25 -10.89 4.91
N TYR A 74 9.95 -11.92 4.11
CA TYR A 74 8.60 -12.47 3.94
C TYR A 74 7.90 -12.88 5.25
N PRO A 75 8.58 -13.49 6.25
CA PRO A 75 7.94 -13.76 7.55
C PRO A 75 7.40 -12.50 8.23
N SER A 76 8.15 -11.40 8.18
CA SER A 76 7.72 -10.11 8.72
C SER A 76 6.54 -9.51 7.95
N VAL A 77 6.55 -9.61 6.61
CA VAL A 77 5.41 -9.20 5.77
C VAL A 77 4.14 -9.97 6.13
N ASN A 78 4.25 -11.30 6.29
CA ASN A 78 3.13 -12.13 6.71
C ASN A 78 2.64 -11.78 8.12
N GLU A 79 3.54 -11.42 9.03
CA GLU A 79 3.16 -10.93 10.36
C GLU A 79 2.35 -9.62 10.27
N LEU A 80 2.82 -8.63 9.51
CA LEU A 80 2.10 -7.37 9.29
C LEU A 80 0.72 -7.61 8.67
N TYR A 81 0.61 -8.51 7.70
CA TYR A 81 -0.67 -8.93 7.14
C TYR A 81 -1.59 -9.53 8.20
N ARG A 82 -1.10 -10.46 9.02
CA ARG A 82 -1.87 -11.08 10.12
C ARG A 82 -2.27 -10.08 11.20
N MET A 83 -1.52 -8.99 11.36
CA MET A 83 -1.88 -7.88 12.25
C MET A 83 -3.04 -7.03 11.70
N GLY A 84 -3.42 -7.19 10.43
CA GLY A 84 -4.54 -6.50 9.77
C GLY A 84 -4.11 -5.30 8.92
N ASN A 85 -2.83 -5.22 8.54
CA ASN A 85 -2.33 -4.19 7.64
C ASN A 85 -2.50 -4.60 6.17
N GLU A 86 -2.51 -3.62 5.29
CA GLU A 86 -2.49 -3.84 3.85
C GLU A 86 -1.05 -4.02 3.36
N ILE A 87 -0.82 -5.03 2.52
CA ILE A 87 0.45 -5.22 1.81
C ILE A 87 0.21 -4.87 0.34
N ALA A 88 0.90 -3.82 -0.11
CA ALA A 88 0.92 -3.30 -1.45
C ALA A 88 2.32 -3.48 -2.06
N LEU A 89 2.42 -3.21 -3.35
CA LEU A 89 3.57 -3.55 -4.19
C LEU A 89 4.42 -2.31 -4.47
N HIS A 90 5.73 -2.41 -4.29
CA HIS A 90 6.70 -1.34 -4.56
C HIS A 90 7.86 -1.79 -5.45
N SER A 91 7.55 -2.74 -6.33
CA SER A 91 8.45 -3.32 -7.31
C SER A 91 9.49 -4.28 -6.72
N ILE A 92 9.82 -5.32 -7.49
CA ILE A 92 10.89 -6.25 -7.14
C ILE A 92 12.22 -5.52 -7.03
N SER A 93 12.60 -4.76 -8.07
CA SER A 93 13.96 -4.25 -8.20
C SER A 93 14.22 -2.96 -7.43
N TYR A 94 13.18 -2.22 -7.04
CA TYR A 94 13.26 -0.88 -6.49
C TYR A 94 14.31 -0.01 -7.20
N ASN A 95 14.18 0.13 -8.53
CA ASN A 95 15.20 0.84 -9.30
C ASN A 95 15.26 2.33 -8.92
N THR A 96 16.39 2.74 -8.33
CA THR A 96 16.65 4.10 -7.85
C THR A 96 17.43 4.98 -8.83
N GLU A 97 17.50 4.60 -10.11
CA GLU A 97 18.18 5.40 -11.13
C GLU A 97 17.58 6.82 -11.18
N PRO A 98 18.38 7.87 -10.91
CA PRO A 98 17.85 9.21 -10.61
C PRO A 98 17.03 9.87 -11.72
N SER A 99 17.26 9.52 -12.98
CA SER A 99 16.51 10.09 -14.10
C SER A 99 15.11 9.49 -14.26
N GLY A 100 14.80 8.38 -13.58
CA GLY A 100 13.55 7.64 -13.72
C GLY A 100 13.39 7.00 -15.11
N SER A 101 14.47 6.94 -15.89
CA SER A 101 14.45 6.44 -17.27
C SER A 101 14.05 4.98 -17.34
N TYR A 102 14.43 4.20 -16.32
CA TYR A 102 14.00 2.81 -16.15
C TYR A 102 12.49 2.70 -16.16
N TRP A 103 11.83 3.32 -15.17
CA TRP A 103 10.37 3.28 -15.00
C TRP A 103 9.61 3.86 -16.19
N ASN A 104 10.09 4.99 -16.73
CA ASN A 104 9.47 5.64 -17.89
C ASN A 104 9.63 4.84 -19.19
N GLY A 105 10.63 3.96 -19.26
CA GLY A 105 10.96 3.16 -20.44
C GLY A 105 10.38 1.75 -20.45
N LEU A 106 9.72 1.31 -19.36
CA LEU A 106 9.14 -0.02 -19.28
C LEU A 106 7.95 -0.19 -20.24
N ASP A 107 7.97 -1.28 -20.99
CA ASP A 107 6.79 -1.79 -21.68
C ASP A 107 5.90 -2.61 -20.73
N THR A 108 4.81 -3.18 -21.26
CA THR A 108 3.88 -3.98 -20.45
C THR A 108 4.57 -5.16 -19.77
N GLU A 109 5.48 -5.85 -20.47
CA GLU A 109 6.20 -7.00 -19.91
C GLU A 109 7.18 -6.56 -18.80
N GLY A 110 7.78 -5.38 -18.93
CA GLY A 110 8.60 -4.76 -17.87
C GLY A 110 7.80 -4.46 -16.61
N TRP A 111 6.62 -3.83 -16.75
CA TRP A 111 5.72 -3.56 -15.62
C TRP A 111 5.18 -4.85 -15.00
N GLU A 112 4.86 -5.87 -15.80
CA GLU A 112 4.43 -7.18 -15.30
C GLU A 112 5.53 -7.84 -14.47
N ARG A 113 6.77 -7.83 -14.95
CA ARG A 113 7.91 -8.37 -14.21
C ARG A 113 8.18 -7.64 -12.90
N GLU A 114 7.90 -6.35 -12.81
CA GLU A 114 8.13 -5.60 -11.57
C GLU A 114 6.99 -5.77 -10.55
N PHE A 115 5.73 -5.87 -10.98
CA PHE A 115 4.58 -5.83 -10.07
C PHE A 115 3.77 -7.12 -10.04
N VAL A 116 3.54 -7.76 -11.19
CA VAL A 116 2.76 -9.01 -11.20
C VAL A 116 3.58 -10.13 -10.57
N ASP A 117 4.87 -10.21 -10.89
CA ASP A 117 5.76 -11.19 -10.28
C ASP A 117 6.00 -10.89 -8.79
N GLU A 118 6.11 -9.61 -8.39
CA GLU A 118 6.20 -9.25 -6.97
C GLU A 118 4.96 -9.71 -6.20
N ARG A 119 3.77 -9.54 -6.77
CA ARG A 119 2.53 -10.04 -6.18
C ARG A 119 2.59 -11.54 -5.93
N LEU A 120 3.21 -12.32 -6.83
CA LEU A 120 3.38 -13.76 -6.66
C LEU A 120 4.42 -14.10 -5.58
N MET A 121 5.39 -13.22 -5.35
CA MET A 121 6.39 -13.39 -4.30
C MET A 121 5.79 -13.18 -2.90
N VAL A 122 4.91 -12.18 -2.73
CA VAL A 122 4.33 -11.82 -1.42
C VAL A 122 2.98 -12.48 -1.10
N ALA A 123 2.44 -13.29 -2.02
CA ALA A 123 1.13 -13.95 -1.90
C ALA A 123 1.09 -15.14 -0.93
#